data_AF-A0A6G3DM79-F1
#
_entry.id   AF-A0A6G3DM79-F1
#
_cell.length_a   1.000
_cell.length_b   1.000
_cell.length_c   1.000
_cell.angle_alpha   90.00
_cell.angle_beta   90.00
_cell.angle_gamma   90.00
#
_symmetry.space_group_name_H-M   'P 1'
#
loop_
_entity.id
_entity.type
_entity.pdbx_description
1 polymer ?
#
loop_
_entity_poly.entity_id
_entity_poly.type
_entity_poly.pdbx_seq_one_letter_code
_entity_poly.pdbx_strand_id
1 'polypeptide(L)'
;YAAANVFLDALAQARRAEGLPGLSLAWGLWAETSAMTGRLGETDLNRLARLGVTAMETGQALALLDAAARTDEPYLLPVRLDLAALRRRAAVSGVPALLSALVPQRVRRQATGTGAGAASADGGDLGGRLAALPADRREEFLLDLVRGEVAAVLGHASPDAVESERAFKDLGFDSLTAVELRNRLGAATGLRLPATLVFDHPNAAAVVRLLWSELGGAGLAGDASATRPSTPAAADEPMAIIGMSCRFPGDVESPEDLWRLVAEARDAIDVMPGDRGWDVDALYDPTPGVPGRIYSREGGFLRNAAEFDPAFFGISPREA
;
A
#
# COMPACT_ATOMS: atom_id res chain seq x y z
N TYR A 1 8.73 -6.07 -13.75
CA TYR A 1 8.20 -7.44 -13.57
C TYR A 1 6.71 -7.49 -13.90
N ALA A 2 5.84 -6.74 -13.20
CA ALA A 2 4.40 -6.74 -13.45
C ALA A 2 4.00 -6.44 -14.91
N ALA A 3 4.55 -5.39 -15.52
CA ALA A 3 4.24 -5.04 -16.92
C ALA A 3 4.64 -6.15 -17.92
N ALA A 4 5.76 -6.84 -17.68
CA ALA A 4 6.22 -7.94 -18.52
C ALA A 4 5.28 -9.16 -18.39
N ASN A 5 4.84 -9.48 -17.17
CA ASN A 5 3.90 -10.58 -16.94
C ASN A 5 2.53 -10.28 -17.59
N VAL A 6 2.01 -9.06 -17.43
CA VAL A 6 0.75 -8.64 -18.07
C VAL A 6 0.82 -8.75 -19.59
N PHE A 7 1.96 -8.37 -20.19
CA PHE A 7 2.16 -8.56 -21.63
C PHE A 7 2.11 -10.04 -22.03
N LEU A 8 2.77 -10.94 -21.29
CA LEU A 8 2.75 -12.38 -21.57
C LEU A 8 1.35 -12.98 -21.41
N ASP A 9 0.59 -12.53 -20.39
CA ASP A 9 -0.79 -12.94 -20.17
C ASP A 9 -1.68 -12.54 -21.35
N ALA A 10 -1.57 -11.28 -21.79
CA ALA A 10 -2.31 -10.77 -22.95
C ALA A 10 -1.89 -11.48 -24.25
N LEU A 11 -0.60 -11.78 -24.42
CA LEU A 11 -0.08 -12.49 -25.60
C LEU A 11 -0.65 -13.90 -25.69
N ALA A 12 -0.73 -14.64 -24.57
CA ALA A 12 -1.31 -15.98 -24.55
C ALA A 12 -2.79 -15.96 -24.96
N GLN A 13 -3.54 -14.97 -24.50
CA GLN A 13 -4.94 -14.76 -24.88
C GLN A 13 -5.09 -14.41 -26.37
N ALA A 14 -4.29 -13.48 -26.87
CA ALA A 14 -4.32 -13.07 -28.29
C ALA A 14 -4.02 -14.25 -29.23
N ARG A 15 -2.99 -15.04 -28.91
CA ARG A 15 -2.63 -16.24 -29.70
C ARG A 15 -3.78 -17.25 -29.76
N ARG A 16 -4.42 -17.52 -28.61
CA ARG A 16 -5.58 -18.43 -28.57
C ARG A 16 -6.77 -17.90 -29.36
N ALA A 17 -7.02 -16.59 -29.36
CA ALA A 17 -8.06 -15.97 -30.19
C ALA A 17 -7.79 -16.13 -31.71
N GLU A 18 -6.52 -16.22 -32.10
CA GLU A 18 -6.07 -16.49 -33.48
C GLU A 18 -5.96 -18.00 -33.81
N GLY A 19 -6.36 -18.89 -32.90
CA GLY A 19 -6.25 -20.34 -33.08
C GLY A 19 -4.83 -20.89 -32.93
N LEU A 20 -3.89 -20.08 -32.44
CA LEU A 20 -2.51 -20.47 -32.16
C LEU A 20 -2.36 -20.96 -30.72
N PRO A 21 -1.39 -21.87 -30.44
CA PRO A 21 -1.11 -22.31 -29.08
C PRO A 21 -0.54 -21.16 -28.24
N GLY A 22 -1.08 -20.99 -27.04
CA GLY A 22 -0.65 -20.02 -26.04
C GLY A 22 -1.18 -20.42 -24.66
N LEU A 23 -0.32 -20.38 -23.66
CA LEU A 23 -0.66 -20.63 -22.26
C LEU A 23 0.22 -19.72 -21.39
N SER A 24 -0.42 -18.90 -20.56
CA SER A 24 0.25 -18.18 -19.47
C SER A 24 -0.25 -18.68 -18.11
N LEU A 25 0.67 -18.84 -17.17
CA LEU A 25 0.41 -19.33 -15.83
C LEU A 25 0.86 -18.31 -14.79
N ALA A 26 -0.10 -17.70 -14.11
CA ALA A 26 0.17 -16.85 -12.97
C ALA A 26 0.32 -17.73 -11.72
N TRP A 27 1.58 -18.06 -11.39
CA TRP A 27 1.87 -18.96 -10.28
C TRP A 27 1.58 -18.33 -8.92
N GLY A 28 0.87 -19.08 -8.07
CA GLY A 28 0.77 -18.83 -6.64
C GLY A 28 2.09 -19.10 -5.90
N LEU A 29 2.04 -19.09 -4.57
CA LEU A 29 3.22 -19.29 -3.72
C LEU A 29 3.78 -20.71 -3.84
N TRP A 30 5.08 -20.84 -4.08
CA TRP A 30 5.84 -22.10 -4.03
C TRP A 30 6.45 -22.29 -2.62
N ALA A 31 6.51 -23.54 -2.15
CA ALA A 31 7.06 -23.90 -0.85
C ALA A 31 8.58 -23.78 -0.82
N GLU A 32 9.24 -24.15 -1.91
CA GLU A 32 10.68 -24.05 -2.01
C GLU A 32 11.14 -22.60 -2.19
N THR A 33 12.15 -22.21 -1.42
CA THR A 33 12.74 -20.88 -1.46
C THR A 33 13.56 -20.71 -2.74
N SER A 34 13.20 -19.69 -3.52
CA SER A 34 13.94 -19.22 -4.69
C SER A 34 14.62 -17.89 -4.39
N ALA A 35 15.44 -17.37 -5.30
CA ALA A 35 16.00 -16.02 -5.18
C ALA A 35 14.92 -14.92 -5.03
N MET A 36 13.69 -15.18 -5.48
CA MET A 36 12.58 -14.23 -5.43
C MET A 36 11.70 -14.39 -4.18
N THR A 37 11.58 -15.61 -3.64
CA THR A 37 10.81 -15.91 -2.41
C THR A 37 11.67 -16.01 -1.15
N GLY A 38 13.00 -16.03 -1.27
CA GLY A 38 13.94 -16.14 -0.15
C GLY A 38 13.97 -14.94 0.80
N ARG A 39 13.27 -13.85 0.47
CA ARG A 39 13.07 -12.68 1.34
C ARG A 39 11.80 -12.77 2.19
N LEU A 40 10.94 -13.77 1.99
CA LEU A 40 9.73 -13.97 2.79
C LEU A 40 10.11 -14.68 4.09
N GLY A 41 9.91 -13.99 5.22
CA GLY A 41 10.11 -14.59 6.54
C GLY A 41 8.92 -15.46 6.96
N GLU A 42 9.04 -16.16 8.08
CA GLU A 42 7.93 -16.95 8.66
C GLU A 42 6.66 -16.11 8.89
N THR A 43 6.82 -14.83 9.22
CA THR A 43 5.71 -13.88 9.41
C THR A 43 4.92 -13.65 8.11
N ASP A 44 5.61 -13.53 6.97
CA ASP A 44 4.99 -13.35 5.65
C ASP A 44 4.24 -14.60 5.20
N LEU A 45 4.83 -15.77 5.44
CA LEU A 45 4.21 -17.07 5.13
C LEU A 45 2.96 -17.29 5.99
N ASN A 46 3.03 -16.99 7.29
CA ASN A 46 1.89 -17.04 8.19
C ASN A 46 0.80 -16.04 7.79
N ARG A 47 1.17 -14.85 7.29
CA ARG A 47 0.23 -13.87 6.75
C ARG A 47 -0.48 -14.38 5.51
N LEU A 48 0.24 -14.95 4.55
CA LEU A 48 -0.36 -15.53 3.34
C LEU A 48 -1.30 -16.71 3.67
N ALA A 49 -0.91 -17.55 4.62
CA ALA A 49 -1.76 -18.63 5.12
C ALA A 49 -3.07 -18.10 5.75
N ARG A 50 -3.01 -16.99 6.50
CA ARG A 50 -4.20 -16.30 7.04
C ARG A 50 -5.08 -15.68 5.95
N LEU A 51 -4.50 -15.32 4.80
CA LEU A 51 -5.23 -14.89 3.60
C LEU A 51 -5.81 -16.07 2.80
N GLY A 52 -5.61 -17.31 3.28
CA GLY A 52 -6.10 -18.53 2.64
C GLY A 52 -5.25 -18.97 1.46
N VAL A 53 -4.08 -18.37 1.23
CA VAL A 53 -3.12 -18.76 0.20
C VAL A 53 -2.06 -19.63 0.86
N THR A 54 -1.92 -20.86 0.38
CA THR A 54 -0.96 -21.83 0.92
C THR A 54 0.13 -22.12 -0.09
N ALA A 55 1.33 -22.41 0.40
CA ALA A 55 2.44 -22.77 -0.45
C ALA A 55 2.20 -24.13 -1.14
N MET A 56 2.63 -24.23 -2.40
CA MET A 56 2.60 -25.45 -3.19
C MET A 56 3.99 -26.07 -3.23
N GLU A 57 4.09 -27.35 -2.94
CA GLU A 57 5.32 -28.12 -3.18
C GLU A 57 5.61 -28.18 -4.69
N THR A 58 6.88 -28.23 -5.09
CA THR A 58 7.28 -28.26 -6.51
C THR A 58 6.58 -29.36 -7.28
N GLY A 59 6.44 -30.56 -6.70
CA GLY A 59 5.72 -31.67 -7.34
C GLY A 59 4.25 -31.36 -7.63
N GLN A 60 3.58 -30.59 -6.76
CA GLN A 60 2.20 -30.15 -6.98
C GLN A 60 2.12 -29.08 -8.07
N ALA A 61 3.06 -28.13 -8.07
CA ALA A 61 3.11 -27.08 -9.09
C ALA A 61 3.35 -27.67 -10.49
N LEU A 62 4.27 -28.62 -10.63
CA LEU A 62 4.51 -29.31 -11.90
C LEU A 62 3.30 -30.13 -12.36
N ALA A 63 2.59 -30.79 -11.44
CA ALA A 63 1.34 -31.48 -11.78
C ALA A 63 0.25 -30.51 -12.28
N LEU A 64 0.20 -29.28 -11.75
CA LEU A 64 -0.70 -28.22 -12.24
C LEU A 64 -0.28 -27.68 -13.61
N LEU A 65 1.02 -27.61 -13.91
CA LEU A 65 1.51 -27.29 -15.26
C LEU A 65 1.03 -28.33 -16.28
N ASP A 66 1.20 -29.62 -15.96
CA ASP A 66 0.73 -30.71 -16.82
C ASP A 66 -0.79 -30.68 -17.01
N ALA A 67 -1.54 -30.34 -15.97
CA ALA A 67 -2.98 -30.19 -16.04
C ALA A 67 -3.39 -28.99 -16.91
N ALA A 68 -2.74 -27.83 -16.72
CA ALA A 68 -3.01 -26.62 -17.47
C ALA A 68 -2.78 -26.79 -18.98
N ALA A 69 -1.72 -27.51 -19.36
CA ALA A 69 -1.40 -27.83 -20.75
C ALA A 69 -2.48 -28.67 -21.46
N ARG A 70 -3.38 -29.33 -20.71
CA ARG A 70 -4.50 -30.11 -21.24
C ARG A 70 -5.83 -29.35 -21.28
N THR A 71 -5.84 -28.07 -20.89
CA THR A 71 -7.03 -27.22 -20.94
C THR A 71 -7.02 -26.32 -22.17
N ASP A 72 -8.21 -25.85 -22.56
CA ASP A 72 -8.34 -24.84 -23.62
C ASP A 72 -8.23 -23.40 -23.13
N GLU A 73 -7.91 -23.20 -21.85
CA GLU A 73 -7.79 -21.88 -21.26
C GLU A 73 -6.43 -21.23 -21.62
N PRO A 74 -6.42 -19.99 -22.14
CA PRO A 74 -5.19 -19.25 -22.45
C PRO A 74 -4.42 -18.80 -21.21
N TYR A 75 -5.13 -18.62 -20.09
CA TYR A 75 -4.60 -18.03 -18.88
C TYR A 75 -5.19 -18.73 -17.65
N LEU A 76 -4.30 -19.24 -16.80
CA LEU A 76 -4.69 -19.92 -15.57
C LEU A 76 -3.88 -19.39 -14.39
N LEU A 77 -4.47 -19.51 -13.20
CA LEU A 77 -3.84 -19.16 -11.93
C LEU A 77 -3.64 -20.45 -11.10
N PRO A 78 -2.52 -21.18 -11.25
CA PRO A 78 -2.21 -22.29 -10.37
C PRO A 78 -1.95 -21.77 -8.96
N VAL A 79 -2.94 -21.93 -8.07
CA VAL A 79 -2.86 -21.48 -6.68
C VAL A 79 -3.51 -22.50 -5.76
N ARG A 80 -2.89 -22.74 -4.60
CA ARG A 80 -3.45 -23.60 -3.56
C ARG A 80 -4.13 -22.76 -2.50
N LEU A 81 -5.45 -22.89 -2.43
CA LEU A 81 -6.29 -22.15 -1.49
C LEU A 81 -6.77 -23.04 -0.33
N ASP A 82 -6.60 -22.56 0.90
CA ASP A 82 -7.30 -23.12 2.06
C ASP A 82 -8.70 -22.48 2.15
N LEU A 83 -9.68 -23.17 1.53
CA LEU A 83 -11.08 -22.74 1.53
C LEU A 83 -11.68 -22.71 2.94
N ALA A 84 -11.16 -23.49 3.90
CA ALA A 84 -11.64 -23.47 5.28
C ALA A 84 -11.14 -22.22 6.01
N ALA A 85 -9.88 -21.81 5.79
CA ALA A 85 -9.37 -20.53 6.28
C ALA A 85 -10.12 -19.34 5.67
N LEU A 86 -10.38 -19.37 4.36
CA LEU A 86 -11.17 -18.33 3.69
C LEU A 86 -12.59 -18.22 4.26
N ARG A 87 -13.25 -19.35 4.58
CA ARG A 87 -14.56 -19.36 5.25
C ARG A 87 -14.54 -18.77 6.65
N ARG A 88 -13.51 -19.08 7.46
CA ARG A 88 -13.37 -18.49 8.81
C ARG A 88 -13.19 -16.97 8.72
N ARG A 89 -12.39 -16.49 7.77
CA ARG A 89 -12.21 -15.06 7.51
C ARG A 89 -13.49 -14.38 7.04
N ALA A 90 -14.22 -15.04 6.14
CA ALA A 90 -15.50 -14.57 5.61
C ALA A 90 -16.48 -14.15 6.71
N ALA A 91 -16.50 -14.89 7.82
CA ALA A 91 -17.37 -14.62 8.96
C ALA A 91 -16.98 -13.38 9.77
N VAL A 92 -15.73 -12.93 9.70
CA VAL A 92 -15.18 -11.82 10.51
C VAL A 92 -15.05 -10.54 9.69
N SER A 93 -14.54 -10.62 8.47
CA SER A 93 -14.15 -9.44 7.67
C SER A 93 -14.65 -9.50 6.22
N GLY A 94 -15.50 -10.47 5.88
CA GLY A 94 -15.98 -10.69 4.52
C GLY A 94 -14.95 -11.37 3.62
N VAL A 95 -15.37 -11.71 2.40
CA VAL A 95 -14.51 -12.33 1.36
C VAL A 95 -14.32 -11.31 0.23
N PRO A 96 -13.09 -11.11 -0.29
CA PRO A 96 -12.89 -10.30 -1.49
C PRO A 96 -13.81 -10.77 -2.62
N ALA A 97 -14.37 -9.84 -3.39
CA ALA A 97 -15.37 -10.16 -4.42
C ALA A 97 -14.92 -11.27 -5.38
N LEU A 98 -13.63 -11.25 -5.76
CA LEU A 98 -12.99 -12.25 -6.62
C LEU A 98 -13.07 -13.68 -6.06
N LEU A 99 -13.06 -13.84 -4.74
CA LEU A 99 -13.06 -15.14 -4.05
C LEU A 99 -14.45 -15.55 -3.54
N SER A 100 -15.47 -14.69 -3.71
CA SER A 100 -16.82 -14.92 -3.20
C SER A 100 -17.49 -16.16 -3.80
N ALA A 101 -17.20 -16.50 -5.06
CA ALA A 101 -17.72 -17.69 -5.73
C ALA A 101 -17.12 -19.00 -5.18
N LEU A 102 -15.89 -18.95 -4.63
CA LEU A 102 -15.19 -20.11 -4.07
C LEU A 102 -15.63 -20.41 -2.63
N VAL A 103 -16.30 -19.45 -1.98
CA VAL A 103 -16.80 -19.56 -0.62
C VAL A 103 -18.31 -19.28 -0.65
N PRO A 104 -19.16 -20.30 -0.83
CA PRO A 104 -20.60 -20.12 -0.80
C PRO A 104 -21.01 -19.49 0.53
N GLN A 105 -21.38 -18.21 0.49
CA GLN A 105 -22.02 -17.54 1.60
C GLN A 105 -23.38 -18.22 1.76
N ARG A 106 -23.54 -19.08 2.76
CA ARG A 106 -24.87 -19.52 3.18
C ARG A 106 -25.58 -18.29 3.72
N VAL A 107 -26.30 -17.58 2.84
CA VAL A 107 -27.29 -16.58 3.24
C VAL A 107 -28.32 -17.32 4.05
N ARG A 108 -28.16 -17.31 5.37
CA ARG A 108 -29.19 -17.76 6.30
C ARG A 108 -30.30 -16.74 6.20
N ARG A 109 -31.20 -16.95 5.24
CA ARG A 109 -32.43 -16.19 5.05
C ARG A 109 -33.28 -16.45 6.30
N GLN A 110 -33.12 -15.62 7.33
CA GLN A 110 -34.05 -15.62 8.44
C GLN A 110 -35.38 -15.13 7.90
N ALA A 111 -36.39 -16.01 7.96
CA ALA A 111 -37.77 -15.63 7.73
C ALA A 111 -38.10 -14.47 8.66
N THR A 112 -38.64 -13.40 8.07
CA THR A 112 -39.22 -12.24 8.74
C THR A 112 -40.35 -12.68 9.67
N GLY A 113 -40.00 -12.97 10.92
CA GLY A 113 -40.94 -13.01 12.03
C GLY A 113 -41.09 -11.59 12.56
N THR A 114 -42.30 -11.04 12.46
CA THR A 114 -42.69 -9.77 13.06
C THR A 114 -42.48 -9.79 14.57
N GLY A 115 -41.45 -9.10 15.04
CA GLY A 115 -41.15 -8.90 16.45
C GLY A 115 -40.25 -7.67 16.60
N ALA A 116 -40.79 -6.63 17.23
CA ALA A 116 -40.13 -5.36 17.45
C ALA A 116 -38.83 -5.50 18.27
N GLY A 117 -37.81 -4.72 17.88
CA GLY A 117 -36.73 -4.24 18.74
C GLY A 117 -35.69 -5.26 19.23
N ALA A 118 -34.63 -5.46 18.45
CA ALA A 118 -33.31 -5.75 18.99
C ALA A 118 -32.25 -5.37 17.93
N ALA A 119 -31.56 -4.26 18.19
CA ALA A 119 -30.39 -3.85 17.44
C ALA A 119 -29.29 -4.92 17.61
N SER A 120 -28.58 -5.18 16.52
CA SER A 120 -27.43 -6.09 16.43
C SER A 120 -26.33 -5.68 17.41
N ALA A 121 -26.27 -6.35 18.56
CA ALA A 121 -25.20 -6.22 19.54
C ALA A 121 -24.12 -7.26 19.23
N ASP A 122 -23.02 -6.82 18.61
CA ASP A 122 -21.66 -7.37 18.85
C ASP A 122 -20.52 -6.59 18.17
N GLY A 123 -20.77 -5.37 17.67
CA GLY A 123 -19.74 -4.52 17.05
C GLY A 123 -19.77 -3.04 17.46
N GLY A 124 -20.40 -2.67 18.60
CA GLY A 124 -20.65 -1.25 18.85
C GLY A 124 -21.01 -0.86 20.27
N ASP A 125 -20.14 -1.15 21.24
CA ASP A 125 -20.22 -0.46 22.54
C ASP A 125 -18.84 -0.13 23.14
N LEU A 126 -17.88 0.28 22.29
CA LEU A 126 -16.63 0.86 22.80
C LEU A 126 -16.92 2.14 23.61
N GLY A 127 -17.92 2.93 23.19
CA GLY A 127 -18.39 4.11 23.90
C GLY A 127 -18.90 3.83 25.31
N GLY A 128 -19.74 2.80 25.50
CA GLY A 128 -20.23 2.40 26.83
C GLY A 128 -19.16 1.79 27.72
N ARG A 129 -18.23 1.01 27.14
CA ARG A 129 -17.06 0.47 27.87
C ARG A 129 -16.12 1.57 28.35
N LEU A 130 -15.86 2.59 27.51
CA LEU A 130 -15.05 3.74 27.90
C LEU A 130 -15.78 4.62 28.92
N ALA A 131 -17.10 4.82 28.78
CA ALA A 131 -17.89 5.59 29.73
C ALA A 131 -17.90 4.95 31.14
N ALA A 132 -17.87 3.62 31.23
CA ALA A 132 -17.82 2.87 32.47
C ALA A 132 -16.44 2.87 33.17
N LEU A 133 -15.37 3.24 32.44
CA LEU A 133 -14.01 3.29 32.99
C LEU A 133 -13.71 4.66 33.63
N PRO A 134 -12.91 4.69 34.72
CA PRO A 134 -12.30 5.92 35.24
C PRO A 134 -11.46 6.64 34.17
N ALA A 135 -11.44 7.98 34.16
CA ALA A 135 -10.80 8.76 33.11
C ALA A 135 -9.31 8.42 32.92
N ASP A 136 -8.60 8.13 34.01
CA ASP A 136 -7.20 7.69 34.07
C ASP A 136 -6.95 6.30 33.48
N ARG A 137 -7.97 5.44 33.41
CA ARG A 137 -7.88 4.07 32.87
C ARG A 137 -8.29 3.95 31.41
N ARG A 138 -8.94 4.98 30.85
CA ARG A 138 -9.48 4.92 29.49
C ARG A 138 -8.38 4.99 28.42
N GLU A 139 -7.34 5.78 28.67
CA GLU A 139 -6.18 5.89 27.77
C GLU A 139 -5.37 4.59 27.74
N GLU A 140 -5.11 4.01 28.92
CA GLU A 140 -4.46 2.70 29.06
C GLU A 140 -5.24 1.60 28.30
N PHE A 141 -6.56 1.59 28.44
CA PHE A 141 -7.42 0.65 27.73
C PHE A 141 -7.38 0.81 26.19
N LEU A 142 -7.37 2.05 25.69
CA LEU A 142 -7.24 2.30 24.25
C LEU A 142 -5.84 1.93 23.74
N LEU A 143 -4.80 2.18 24.53
CA LEU A 143 -3.45 1.80 24.18
C LEU A 143 -3.32 0.27 24.08
N ASP A 144 -3.89 -0.47 25.02
CA ASP A 144 -3.92 -1.94 24.98
C ASP A 144 -4.69 -2.46 23.76
N LEU A 145 -5.81 -1.82 23.41
CA LEU A 145 -6.57 -2.15 22.20
C LEU A 145 -5.72 -1.96 20.94
N VAL A 146 -5.08 -0.78 20.80
CA VAL A 146 -4.25 -0.47 19.62
C VAL A 146 -3.04 -1.39 19.56
N ARG A 147 -2.34 -1.64 20.67
CA ARG A 147 -1.20 -2.56 20.74
C ARG A 147 -1.62 -4.00 20.41
N GLY A 148 -2.80 -4.42 20.85
CA GLY A 148 -3.38 -5.72 20.50
C GLY A 148 -3.63 -5.88 19.01
N GLU A 149 -4.21 -4.88 18.37
CA GLU A 149 -4.43 -4.92 16.91
C GLU A 149 -3.12 -4.84 16.12
N VAL A 150 -2.16 -4.03 16.57
CA VAL A 150 -0.83 -3.94 15.96
C VAL A 150 -0.09 -5.28 16.07
N ALA A 151 -0.08 -5.89 17.26
CA ALA A 151 0.51 -7.22 17.48
C ALA A 151 -0.16 -8.28 16.60
N ALA A 152 -1.49 -8.24 16.47
CA ALA A 152 -2.23 -9.17 15.62
C ALA A 152 -1.93 -8.99 14.12
N VAL A 153 -1.62 -7.77 13.66
CA VAL A 153 -1.23 -7.49 12.27
C VAL A 153 0.20 -7.97 12.00
N LEU A 154 1.12 -7.65 12.91
CA LEU A 154 2.54 -8.04 12.82
C LEU A 154 2.80 -9.51 13.18
N GLY A 155 1.82 -10.22 13.74
CA GLY A 155 1.96 -11.62 14.14
C GLY A 155 2.73 -11.82 15.45
N HIS A 156 2.80 -10.81 16.31
CA HIS A 156 3.37 -10.94 17.65
C HIS A 156 2.42 -11.67 18.59
N ALA A 157 2.98 -12.50 19.47
CA ALA A 157 2.21 -13.30 20.43
C ALA A 157 1.64 -12.49 21.61
N SER A 158 2.20 -11.30 21.88
CA SER A 158 1.75 -10.41 22.95
C SER A 158 1.70 -8.94 22.49
N PRO A 159 0.67 -8.17 22.90
CA PRO A 159 0.63 -6.71 22.77
C PRO A 159 1.83 -6.00 23.42
N ASP A 160 2.43 -6.60 24.46
CA ASP A 160 3.55 -6.02 25.19
C ASP A 160 4.84 -5.92 24.37
N ALA A 161 4.95 -6.73 23.31
CA ALA A 161 6.08 -6.71 22.39
C ALA A 161 6.07 -5.48 21.46
N VAL A 162 4.96 -4.73 21.41
CA VAL A 162 4.81 -3.54 20.58
C VAL A 162 5.12 -2.31 21.44
N GLU A 163 6.22 -1.62 21.13
CA GLU A 163 6.56 -0.34 21.75
C GLU A 163 5.59 0.77 21.28
N SER A 164 5.02 1.54 22.20
CA SER A 164 3.94 2.49 21.91
C SER A 164 4.40 3.73 21.13
N GLU A 165 5.64 4.17 21.35
CA GLU A 165 6.22 5.38 20.72
C GLU A 165 7.03 5.07 19.46
N ARG A 166 7.36 3.79 19.22
CA ARG A 166 8.17 3.39 18.07
C ARG A 166 7.38 3.51 16.78
N ALA A 167 8.05 4.01 15.74
CA ALA A 167 7.40 4.21 14.46
C ALA A 167 6.97 2.88 13.83
N PHE A 168 5.77 2.84 13.27
CA PHE A 168 5.21 1.67 12.59
C PHE A 168 6.14 1.16 11.47
N LYS A 169 6.81 2.06 10.75
CA LYS A 169 7.79 1.71 9.72
C LYS A 169 8.95 0.87 10.27
N ASP A 170 9.43 1.20 11.46
CA ASP A 170 10.53 0.48 12.14
C ASP A 170 10.08 -0.83 12.79
N LEU A 171 8.77 -1.01 12.92
CA LEU A 171 8.10 -2.24 13.35
C LEU A 171 7.71 -3.14 12.17
N GLY A 172 8.00 -2.72 10.93
CA GLY A 172 7.75 -3.52 9.72
C GLY A 172 6.40 -3.27 9.04
N PHE A 173 5.75 -2.14 9.30
CA PHE A 173 4.55 -1.76 8.53
C PHE A 173 4.90 -1.40 7.07
N ASP A 174 4.17 -2.04 6.16
CA ASP A 174 4.09 -1.76 4.72
C ASP A 174 2.70 -1.16 4.34
N SER A 175 2.51 -0.84 3.06
CA SER A 175 1.25 -0.29 2.54
C SER A 175 0.03 -1.21 2.72
N LEU A 176 0.21 -2.52 2.86
CA LEU A 176 -0.89 -3.48 3.02
C LEU A 176 -1.28 -3.65 4.50
N THR A 177 -0.29 -3.76 5.38
CA THR A 177 -0.47 -3.84 6.85
C THR A 177 -1.09 -2.56 7.41
N ALA A 178 -0.80 -1.39 6.81
CA ALA A 178 -1.46 -0.14 7.15
C ALA A 178 -2.99 -0.19 6.94
N VAL A 179 -3.42 -0.77 5.80
CA VAL A 179 -4.84 -0.94 5.48
C VAL A 179 -5.49 -2.00 6.39
N GLU A 180 -4.77 -3.07 6.72
CA GLU A 180 -5.28 -4.12 7.61
C GLU A 180 -5.49 -3.59 9.04
N LEU A 181 -4.53 -2.84 9.59
CA LEU A 181 -4.66 -2.19 10.90
C LEU A 181 -5.84 -1.22 10.92
N ARG A 182 -5.98 -0.39 9.88
CA ARG A 182 -7.11 0.53 9.72
C ARG A 182 -8.45 -0.19 9.76
N ASN A 183 -8.58 -1.30 9.01
CA ASN A 183 -9.84 -2.05 8.94
C ASN A 183 -10.17 -2.73 10.27
N ARG A 184 -9.16 -3.27 10.96
CA ARG A 184 -9.32 -3.88 12.29
C ARG A 184 -9.72 -2.87 13.35
N LEU A 185 -9.03 -1.73 13.42
CA LEU A 185 -9.37 -0.66 14.33
C LEU A 185 -10.76 -0.10 14.02
N GLY A 186 -11.12 0.07 12.75
CA GLY A 186 -12.47 0.50 12.36
C GLY A 186 -13.56 -0.49 12.79
N ALA A 187 -13.30 -1.79 12.70
CA ALA A 187 -14.22 -2.82 13.17
C ALA A 187 -14.34 -2.86 14.70
N ALA A 188 -13.22 -2.69 15.43
CA ALA A 188 -13.20 -2.73 16.89
C ALA A 188 -13.80 -1.46 17.53
N THR A 189 -13.66 -0.31 16.88
CA THR A 189 -14.08 1.01 17.40
C THR A 189 -15.41 1.48 16.84
N GLY A 190 -15.87 0.91 15.72
CA GLY A 190 -17.01 1.40 14.97
C GLY A 190 -16.75 2.71 14.21
N LEU A 191 -15.52 3.22 14.23
CA LEU A 191 -15.13 4.47 13.58
C LEU A 191 -14.74 4.27 12.11
N ARG A 192 -14.98 5.30 11.29
CA ARG A 192 -14.49 5.36 9.91
C ARG A 192 -13.12 6.02 9.88
N LEU A 193 -12.07 5.21 10.00
CA LEU A 193 -10.69 5.70 9.99
C LEU A 193 -10.18 5.96 8.55
N PRO A 194 -9.32 6.95 8.32
CA PRO A 194 -8.75 7.25 7.00
C PRO A 194 -7.75 6.18 6.55
N ALA A 195 -7.57 5.99 5.25
CA ALA A 195 -6.59 5.03 4.69
C ALA A 195 -5.13 5.45 4.97
N THR A 196 -4.91 6.74 5.24
CA THR A 196 -3.61 7.33 5.59
C THR A 196 -3.27 7.22 7.08
N LEU A 197 -4.09 6.53 7.88
CA LEU A 197 -3.95 6.43 9.35
C LEU A 197 -2.52 6.23 9.84
N VAL A 198 -1.80 5.25 9.29
CA VAL A 198 -0.43 4.89 9.71
C VAL A 198 0.61 5.94 9.31
N PHE A 199 0.32 6.74 8.27
CA PHE A 199 1.19 7.83 7.83
C PHE A 199 0.96 9.09 8.64
N ASP A 200 -0.31 9.42 8.90
CA ASP A 200 -0.69 10.61 9.68
C ASP A 200 -0.40 10.42 11.18
N HIS A 201 -0.43 9.16 11.65
CA HIS A 201 -0.19 8.76 13.03
C HIS A 201 0.84 7.63 13.08
N PRO A 202 2.14 7.97 13.13
CA PRO A 202 3.22 7.03 12.85
C PRO A 202 3.50 6.02 13.98
N ASN A 203 2.80 6.07 15.11
CA ASN A 203 2.97 5.14 16.23
C ASN A 203 1.64 4.87 16.98
N ALA A 204 1.63 3.86 17.86
CA ALA A 204 0.43 3.44 18.57
C ALA A 204 -0.14 4.55 19.47
N ALA A 205 0.73 5.34 20.14
CA ALA A 205 0.31 6.47 20.96
C ALA A 205 -0.42 7.55 20.12
N ALA A 206 0.06 7.84 18.91
CA ALA A 206 -0.59 8.80 18.01
C ALA A 206 -1.97 8.32 17.54
N VAL A 207 -2.12 7.02 17.29
CA VAL A 207 -3.42 6.41 16.95
C VAL A 207 -4.39 6.48 18.13
N VAL A 208 -3.93 6.24 19.37
CA VAL A 208 -4.76 6.39 20.58
C VAL A 208 -5.30 7.82 20.71
N ARG A 209 -4.46 8.84 20.48
CA ARG A 209 -4.89 10.24 20.52
C ARG A 209 -5.96 10.56 19.46
N LEU A 210 -5.82 10.02 18.25
CA LEU A 210 -6.85 10.15 17.22
C LEU A 210 -8.16 9.49 17.67
N LEU A 211 -8.11 8.24 18.12
CA LEU A 211 -9.28 7.50 18.59
C LEU A 211 -9.97 8.24 19.75
N TRP A 212 -9.20 8.82 20.66
CA TRP A 212 -9.72 9.64 21.76
C TRP A 212 -10.46 10.89 21.27
N SER A 213 -9.89 11.59 20.30
CA SER A 213 -10.51 12.77 19.67
C SER A 213 -11.83 12.41 18.97
N GLU A 214 -11.83 11.34 18.16
CA GLU A 214 -13.00 10.87 17.42
C GLU A 214 -14.12 10.34 18.34
N LEU A 215 -13.76 9.80 19.50
CA LEU A 215 -14.72 9.33 20.52
C LEU A 215 -15.23 10.46 21.44
N GLY A 216 -14.88 11.72 21.14
CA GLY A 216 -15.41 12.90 21.83
C GLY A 216 -14.64 13.31 23.08
N GLY A 217 -13.33 13.08 23.13
CA GLY A 217 -12.43 13.43 24.22
C GLY A 217 -12.33 14.93 24.50
N ALA A 218 -13.34 15.50 25.16
CA ALA A 218 -13.26 16.81 25.78
C ALA A 218 -12.35 16.72 27.01
N GLY A 219 -11.10 17.16 26.85
CA GLY A 219 -10.23 17.46 27.98
C GLY A 219 -8.77 17.14 27.76
N LEU A 220 -8.10 17.91 26.91
CA LEU A 220 -6.82 18.58 27.20
C LEU A 220 -6.72 19.74 26.20
N ALA A 221 -6.99 20.96 26.70
CA ALA A 221 -6.77 22.17 25.94
C ALA A 221 -5.25 22.43 25.84
N GLY A 222 -4.80 22.72 24.62
CA GLY A 222 -3.45 23.19 24.33
C GLY A 222 -3.10 23.00 22.86
N ASP A 223 -3.53 23.97 22.05
CA ASP A 223 -3.21 24.16 20.63
C ASP A 223 -3.70 23.09 19.64
N ALA A 224 -4.98 23.18 19.27
CA ALA A 224 -5.48 22.62 18.02
C ALA A 224 -6.19 23.71 17.21
N SER A 225 -5.57 24.06 16.08
CA SER A 225 -6.25 24.66 14.93
C SER A 225 -7.51 23.86 14.64
N ALA A 226 -8.66 24.54 14.66
CA ALA A 226 -9.96 23.92 14.48
C ALA A 226 -10.03 23.21 13.11
N THR A 227 -9.97 21.88 13.11
CA THR A 227 -10.19 21.08 11.91
C THR A 227 -11.69 21.03 11.67
N ARG A 228 -12.16 21.63 10.58
CA ARG A 228 -13.58 21.56 10.18
C ARG A 228 -13.94 20.14 9.72
N PRO A 229 -15.20 19.70 9.91
CA PRO A 229 -15.67 18.42 9.41
C PRO A 229 -15.45 18.32 7.89
N SER A 230 -14.77 17.26 7.46
CA SER A 230 -14.56 16.94 6.06
C SER A 230 -15.81 16.30 5.46
N THR A 231 -16.48 17.04 4.59
CA THR A 231 -17.55 16.49 3.75
C THR A 231 -16.92 15.52 2.74
N PRO A 232 -17.50 14.33 2.49
CA PRO A 232 -16.98 13.45 1.44
C PRO A 232 -17.04 14.15 0.09
N ALA A 233 -15.88 14.32 -0.55
CA ALA A 233 -15.75 14.87 -1.89
C ALA A 233 -16.52 14.01 -2.89
N ALA A 234 -17.31 14.64 -3.76
CA ALA A 234 -17.97 13.94 -4.85
C ALA A 234 -16.92 13.43 -5.86
N ALA A 235 -17.14 12.26 -6.45
CA ALA A 235 -16.19 11.64 -7.38
C ALA A 235 -15.87 12.51 -8.63
N ASP A 236 -16.73 13.50 -8.93
CA ASP A 236 -16.62 14.41 -10.07
C ASP A 236 -16.27 15.86 -9.67
N GLU A 237 -15.70 16.08 -8.48
CA GLU A 237 -15.31 17.43 -8.06
C GLU A 237 -14.06 17.92 -8.83
N PRO A 238 -14.14 19.08 -9.53
CA PRO A 238 -12.98 19.63 -10.24
C PRO A 238 -11.85 20.01 -9.29
N MET A 239 -10.63 19.59 -9.61
CA MET A 239 -9.43 19.97 -8.85
C MET A 239 -9.02 21.40 -9.20
N ALA A 240 -8.93 22.27 -8.19
CA ALA A 240 -8.38 23.60 -8.34
C ALA A 240 -6.84 23.57 -8.26
N ILE A 241 -6.18 24.03 -9.31
CA ILE A 241 -4.74 24.31 -9.30
C ILE A 241 -4.56 25.74 -8.74
N ILE A 242 -4.10 25.84 -7.49
CA ILE A 242 -3.98 27.13 -6.77
C ILE A 242 -2.58 27.74 -6.83
N GLY A 243 -1.60 27.04 -7.40
CA GLY A 243 -0.23 27.52 -7.52
C GLY A 243 0.63 26.60 -8.40
N MET A 244 1.71 27.15 -8.93
CA MET A 244 2.68 26.44 -9.76
C MET A 244 4.07 27.04 -9.54
N SER A 245 5.09 26.18 -9.53
CA SER A 245 6.51 26.54 -9.47
C SER A 245 7.29 25.47 -10.21
N CYS A 246 8.36 25.84 -10.91
CA CYS A 246 9.14 24.88 -11.68
C CYS A 246 10.59 25.31 -11.89
N ARG A 247 11.42 24.32 -12.21
CA ARG A 247 12.77 24.45 -12.73
C ARG A 247 12.89 23.48 -13.91
N PHE A 248 13.30 23.95 -15.08
CA PHE A 248 13.48 23.14 -16.29
C PHE A 248 14.81 23.48 -17.01
N PRO A 249 15.28 22.62 -17.93
CA PRO A 249 16.44 22.94 -18.76
C PRO A 249 16.26 24.24 -19.56
N GLY A 250 17.36 24.87 -19.96
CA GLY A 250 17.32 26.15 -20.69
C GLY A 250 17.07 27.37 -19.81
N ASP A 251 17.60 27.36 -18.59
CA ASP A 251 17.52 28.46 -17.60
C ASP A 251 16.07 28.84 -17.25
N VAL A 252 15.18 27.84 -17.17
CA VAL A 252 13.78 28.05 -16.81
C VAL A 252 13.61 27.97 -15.30
N GLU A 253 13.25 29.11 -14.70
CA GLU A 253 13.09 29.27 -13.25
C GLU A 253 11.67 29.65 -12.82
N SER A 254 10.74 29.66 -13.76
CA SER A 254 9.35 30.00 -13.48
C SER A 254 8.43 29.45 -14.57
N PRO A 255 7.12 29.32 -14.28
CA PRO A 255 6.12 29.04 -15.31
C PRO A 255 6.16 30.05 -16.47
N GLU A 256 6.48 31.32 -16.17
CA GLU A 256 6.64 32.38 -17.17
C GLU A 256 7.86 32.14 -18.08
N ASP A 257 8.97 31.67 -17.53
CA ASP A 257 10.15 31.30 -18.32
C ASP A 257 9.89 30.06 -19.16
N LEU A 258 9.14 29.08 -18.63
CA LEU A 258 8.71 27.91 -19.40
C LEU A 258 7.85 28.34 -20.58
N TRP A 259 6.88 29.22 -20.34
CA TRP A 259 6.03 29.76 -21.39
C TRP A 259 6.86 30.47 -22.47
N ARG A 260 7.84 31.29 -22.07
CA ARG A 260 8.74 31.96 -23.01
C ARG A 260 9.55 30.96 -23.83
N LEU A 261 10.11 29.93 -23.21
CA LEU A 261 10.89 28.89 -23.90
C LEU A 261 10.04 28.18 -24.97
N VAL A 262 8.81 27.80 -24.63
CA VAL A 262 7.89 27.13 -25.56
C VAL A 262 7.42 28.08 -26.67
N ALA A 263 7.03 29.31 -26.31
CA ALA A 263 6.54 30.30 -27.27
C ALA A 263 7.62 30.74 -28.27
N GLU A 264 8.88 30.82 -27.82
CA GLU A 264 10.04 31.13 -28.66
C GLU A 264 10.63 29.88 -29.35
N ALA A 265 10.08 28.69 -29.07
CA ALA A 265 10.56 27.40 -29.59
C ALA A 265 12.08 27.19 -29.41
N ARG A 266 12.62 27.60 -28.26
CA ARG A 266 14.06 27.50 -27.98
C ARG A 266 14.44 26.07 -27.62
N ASP A 267 15.62 25.67 -28.10
CA ASP A 267 16.25 24.42 -27.70
C ASP A 267 16.86 24.55 -26.29
N ALA A 268 16.59 23.55 -25.45
CA ALA A 268 17.03 23.47 -24.06
C ALA A 268 18.05 22.34 -23.84
N ILE A 269 18.51 21.72 -24.92
CA ILE A 269 19.52 20.67 -24.92
C ILE A 269 20.91 21.30 -24.85
N ASP A 270 21.70 20.85 -23.89
CA ASP A 270 23.07 21.30 -23.65
C ASP A 270 23.99 20.07 -23.48
N VAL A 271 25.29 20.30 -23.47
CA VAL A 271 26.28 19.25 -23.18
C VAL A 271 26.14 18.80 -21.73
N MET A 272 26.39 17.51 -21.48
CA MET A 272 26.40 16.94 -20.13
C MET A 272 27.30 17.75 -19.17
N PRO A 273 26.78 18.16 -17.99
CA PRO A 273 27.53 18.99 -17.07
C PRO A 273 28.66 18.21 -16.40
N GLY A 274 29.83 18.84 -16.20
CA GLY A 274 31.01 18.21 -15.58
C GLY A 274 30.97 18.14 -14.06
N ASP A 275 29.94 18.70 -13.41
CA ASP A 275 29.85 18.89 -11.96
C ASP A 275 29.07 17.78 -11.23
N ARG A 276 28.71 16.69 -11.91
CA ARG A 276 27.87 15.60 -11.38
C ARG A 276 28.62 14.36 -10.92
N GLY A 277 29.95 14.43 -10.84
CA GLY A 277 30.79 13.33 -10.37
C GLY A 277 30.88 12.15 -11.34
N TRP A 278 30.40 12.29 -12.57
CA TRP A 278 30.62 11.34 -13.65
C TRP A 278 31.82 11.71 -14.52
N ASP A 279 32.46 10.71 -15.12
CA ASP A 279 33.47 10.91 -16.15
C ASP A 279 32.79 10.80 -17.53
N VAL A 280 32.46 11.94 -18.12
CA VAL A 280 31.72 12.02 -19.39
C VAL A 280 32.51 11.37 -20.53
N ASP A 281 33.83 11.53 -20.55
CA ASP A 281 34.68 10.95 -21.59
C ASP A 281 34.79 9.44 -21.45
N ALA A 282 34.87 8.92 -20.22
CA ALA A 282 34.75 7.49 -19.99
C ALA A 282 33.36 6.98 -20.37
N LEU A 283 32.27 7.69 -20.05
CA LEU A 283 30.91 7.19 -20.32
C LEU A 283 30.55 7.15 -21.81
N TYR A 284 31.19 7.96 -22.64
CA TYR A 284 30.82 8.09 -24.04
C TYR A 284 31.46 7.05 -24.97
N ASP A 285 30.64 6.43 -25.82
CA ASP A 285 31.06 5.67 -26.99
C ASP A 285 30.17 6.03 -28.18
N PRO A 286 30.73 6.48 -29.33
CA PRO A 286 29.92 6.83 -30.50
C PRO A 286 29.14 5.64 -31.09
N THR A 287 29.48 4.40 -30.70
CA THR A 287 28.82 3.17 -31.14
C THR A 287 27.60 2.86 -30.27
N PRO A 288 26.37 2.85 -30.82
CA PRO A 288 25.19 2.48 -30.06
C PRO A 288 25.25 1.02 -29.58
N GLY A 289 24.80 0.76 -28.35
CA GLY A 289 24.63 -0.59 -27.81
C GLY A 289 25.85 -1.17 -27.08
N VAL A 290 26.93 -0.41 -26.92
CA VAL A 290 28.07 -0.82 -26.09
C VAL A 290 27.64 -0.87 -24.61
N PRO A 291 27.75 -2.03 -23.93
CA PRO A 291 27.33 -2.14 -22.53
C PRO A 291 28.04 -1.15 -21.61
N GLY A 292 27.28 -0.41 -20.81
CA GLY A 292 27.80 0.55 -19.84
C GLY A 292 28.28 1.88 -20.44
N ARG A 293 28.03 2.14 -21.74
CA ARG A 293 28.35 3.40 -22.42
C ARG A 293 27.09 4.10 -22.92
N ILE A 294 27.21 5.41 -23.14
CA ILE A 294 26.21 6.27 -23.76
C ILE A 294 26.73 6.79 -25.10
N TYR A 295 25.86 6.93 -26.09
CA TYR A 295 26.23 7.43 -27.43
C TYR A 295 25.80 8.88 -27.69
N SER A 296 25.20 9.54 -26.69
CA SER A 296 24.90 10.98 -26.71
C SER A 296 25.66 11.68 -25.59
N ARG A 297 26.17 12.88 -25.88
CA ARG A 297 26.76 13.81 -24.90
C ARG A 297 25.86 15.00 -24.58
N GLU A 298 24.65 15.00 -25.14
CA GLU A 298 23.72 16.12 -25.09
C GLU A 298 22.41 15.70 -24.42
N GLY A 299 21.83 16.60 -23.63
CA GLY A 299 20.57 16.40 -22.92
C GLY A 299 20.05 17.67 -22.25
N GLY A 300 18.82 17.62 -21.75
CA GLY A 300 18.25 18.70 -20.95
C GLY A 300 18.66 18.58 -19.49
N PHE A 301 19.49 19.50 -19.00
CA PHE A 301 19.98 19.48 -17.62
C PHE A 301 19.54 20.73 -16.84
N LEU A 302 19.23 20.54 -15.56
CA LEU A 302 19.13 21.65 -14.61
C LEU A 302 20.53 22.03 -14.18
N ARG A 303 21.01 23.23 -14.47
CA ARG A 303 22.37 23.67 -14.07
C ARG A 303 22.56 23.62 -12.56
N ASN A 304 21.63 24.23 -11.83
CA ASN A 304 21.69 24.42 -10.38
C ASN A 304 20.98 23.31 -9.59
N ALA A 305 21.02 22.05 -10.05
CA ALA A 305 20.26 20.99 -9.39
C ALA A 305 20.72 20.69 -7.95
N ALA A 306 21.93 21.12 -7.57
CA ALA A 306 22.48 20.97 -6.24
C ALA A 306 22.11 22.13 -5.29
N GLU A 307 21.48 23.21 -5.79
CA GLU A 307 21.06 24.32 -4.93
C GLU A 307 19.91 23.89 -4.03
N PHE A 308 20.10 24.10 -2.73
CA PHE A 308 19.15 23.75 -1.69
C PHE A 308 19.33 24.72 -0.52
N ASP A 309 18.24 25.08 0.16
CA ASP A 309 18.26 25.90 1.38
C ASP A 309 18.11 25.01 2.62
N PRO A 310 19.20 24.42 3.13
CA PRO A 310 19.09 23.49 4.25
C PRO A 310 18.62 24.17 5.54
N ALA A 311 18.95 25.44 5.74
CA ALA A 311 18.58 26.18 6.95
C ALA A 311 17.07 26.38 7.03
N PHE A 312 16.41 26.69 5.91
CA PHE A 312 14.95 26.80 5.84
C PHE A 312 14.25 25.49 6.24
N PHE A 313 14.82 24.34 5.87
CA PHE A 313 14.29 23.01 6.21
C PHE A 313 14.83 22.42 7.53
N GLY A 314 15.64 23.18 8.28
CA GLY A 314 16.23 22.70 9.54
C GLY A 314 17.28 21.60 9.39
N ILE A 315 17.86 21.45 8.20
CA ILE A 315 18.90 20.47 7.89
C ILE A 315 20.27 21.08 8.18
N SER A 316 21.16 20.32 8.82
CA SER A 316 22.51 20.80 9.13
C SER A 316 23.38 20.85 7.85
N PRO A 317 24.34 21.80 7.72
CA PRO A 317 25.23 21.87 6.55
C PRO A 317 26.12 20.63 6.32
N ARG A 318 26.19 19.71 7.29
CA ARG A 318 26.93 18.45 7.15
C ARG A 318 26.08 17.34 6.56
N GLU A 319 24.76 17.44 6.71
CA GLU A 319 23.78 16.47 6.20
C GLU A 319 23.30 16.83 4.79
N ALA A 320 23.22 18.12 4.47
CA ALA A 320 22.99 18.64 3.13
C ALA A 320 24.20 18.42 2.21
#